data_AF-A0A9Q3GIA5-F1
#
_entry.id   AF-A0A9Q3GIA5-F1
#
_cell.length_a   1.000
_cell.length_b   1.000
_cell.length_c   1.000
_cell.angle_alpha   90.00
_cell.angle_beta   90.00
_cell.angle_gamma   90.00
#
_symmetry.space_group_name_H-M   'P 1'
#
loop_
_entity.id
_entity.type
_entity.pdbx_description
1 polymer ?
#
loop_
_entity_poly.entity_id
_entity_poly.type
_entity_poly.pdbx_seq_one_letter_code
_entity_poly.pdbx_strand_id
1 'polypeptide(L)'
;MELIRGIEMIKERFKLAERLVTERFKTLFTKEAHRWYILLRQAHEQRSWTWWKTQVLNKWANDSWRFNIKTAFEYEKLNSARDRALPWFCQQNDRPTALYTKISEFIIFRRIMRQCGGDLEHSVQGGLLNNHQQKILSI
;
A
#
# COMPACT_ATOMS: atom_id res chain seq x y z
N MET A 1 2.77 5.14 -1.11
CA MET A 1 2.25 5.67 0.17
C MET A 1 3.23 5.46 1.31
N GLU A 2 3.84 4.27 1.43
CA GLU A 2 4.83 3.93 2.46
C GLU A 2 5.98 4.95 2.63
N LEU A 3 6.50 5.53 1.55
CA LEU A 3 7.51 6.61 1.65
C LEU A 3 7.00 7.83 2.44
N ILE A 4 5.83 8.37 2.07
CA ILE A 4 5.26 9.54 2.75
C ILE A 4 4.92 9.20 4.20
N ARG A 5 4.34 8.02 4.44
CA ARG A 5 4.03 7.53 5.79
C ARG A 5 5.28 7.40 6.66
N GLY A 6 6.34 6.80 6.14
CA GLY A 6 7.62 6.67 6.85
C GLY A 6 8.24 8.02 7.18
N ILE A 7 8.15 8.98 6.26
CA ILE A 7 8.61 10.35 6.49
C ILE A 7 7.76 11.05 7.55
N GLU A 8 6.43 10.88 7.54
CA GLU A 8 5.54 11.44 8.56
C GLU A 8 5.87 10.86 9.95
N MET A 9 6.06 9.56 10.05
CA MET A 9 6.46 8.91 11.31
C MET A 9 7.79 9.46 11.84
N ILE A 10 8.79 9.64 10.98
CA ILE A 10 10.10 10.21 11.38
C ILE A 10 9.93 11.68 11.77
N LYS A 11 9.19 12.46 10.98
CA LYS A 11 8.93 13.88 11.27
C LYS A 11 8.25 14.06 12.62
N GLU A 12 7.25 13.25 12.93
CA GLU A 12 6.53 13.27 14.21
C GLU A 12 7.43 12.83 15.37
N ARG A 13 8.11 11.69 15.23
CA ARG A 13 8.97 11.12 16.27
C ARG A 13 10.12 12.05 16.67
N PHE A 14 10.73 12.72 15.71
CA PHE A 14 11.89 13.58 15.93
C PHE A 14 11.58 15.08 15.85
N LYS A 15 10.30 15.46 15.75
CA LYS A 15 9.83 16.85 15.62
C LYS A 15 10.60 17.65 14.57
N LEU A 16 10.86 17.04 13.41
CA LEU A 16 11.68 17.65 12.37
C LEU A 16 10.96 18.82 11.70
N ALA A 17 11.71 19.89 11.44
CA ALA A 17 11.24 21.01 10.63
C ALA A 17 10.94 20.55 9.18
N GLU A 18 9.88 21.08 8.58
CA GLU A 18 9.44 20.73 7.22
C GLU A 18 10.54 20.98 6.17
N ARG A 19 11.34 22.03 6.37
CA ARG A 19 12.49 22.33 5.52
C ARG A 19 13.50 21.18 5.51
N LEU A 20 13.80 20.60 6.67
CA LEU A 20 14.77 19.49 6.75
C LEU A 20 14.25 18.23 6.06
N VAL A 21 12.96 17.95 6.20
CA VAL A 21 12.30 16.84 5.52
C VAL A 21 12.38 17.00 4.00
N THR A 22 12.09 18.21 3.50
CA THR A 22 12.11 18.50 2.07
C THR A 22 13.53 18.58 1.49
N GLU A 23 14.54 18.96 2.26
CA GLU A 23 15.96 18.85 1.85
C GLU A 23 16.39 17.39 1.65
N ARG A 24 15.93 16.48 2.53
CA ARG A 24 16.27 15.04 2.45
C ARG A 24 15.74 14.37 1.20
N PHE A 25 14.75 14.92 0.51
CA PHE A 25 14.33 14.43 -0.80
C PHE A 25 15.48 14.37 -1.83
N LYS A 26 16.46 15.28 -1.73
CA LYS A 26 17.65 15.25 -2.57
C LYS A 26 18.43 13.94 -2.44
N THR A 27 18.45 13.35 -1.25
CA THR A 27 19.16 12.09 -0.95
C THR A 27 18.26 10.87 -1.03
N LEU A 28 16.95 11.02 -0.81
CA LEU A 28 15.97 9.92 -0.82
C LEU A 28 15.54 9.55 -2.24
N PHE A 29 15.40 10.54 -3.12
CA PHE A 29 15.05 10.29 -4.52
C PHE A 29 16.30 9.96 -5.33
N THR A 30 16.14 9.04 -6.28
CA THR A 30 17.20 8.63 -7.19
C THR A 30 16.73 8.78 -8.64
N LYS A 31 17.68 8.91 -9.57
CA LYS A 31 17.44 8.96 -11.03
C LYS A 31 16.36 10.00 -11.40
N GLU A 32 15.28 9.55 -12.05
CA GLU A 32 14.19 10.40 -12.54
C GLU A 32 13.44 11.12 -11.41
N ALA A 33 13.27 10.47 -10.25
CA ALA A 33 12.63 11.12 -9.11
C ALA A 33 13.48 12.26 -8.55
N HIS A 34 14.80 12.10 -8.56
CA HIS A 34 15.73 13.16 -8.16
C HIS A 34 15.66 14.34 -9.13
N ARG A 35 15.68 14.07 -10.44
CA ARG A 35 15.58 15.11 -11.47
C ARG A 35 14.26 15.89 -11.36
N TRP A 36 13.14 15.18 -11.23
CA TRP A 36 11.82 15.79 -11.01
C TRP A 36 11.82 16.71 -9.79
N TYR A 37 12.39 16.26 -8.67
CA TYR A 37 12.44 17.04 -7.44
C TYR A 37 13.25 18.33 -7.59
N ILE A 38 14.44 18.25 -8.20
CA ILE A 38 15.29 19.44 -8.41
C ILE A 38 14.58 20.49 -9.27
N LEU A 39 13.96 20.08 -10.38
CA LEU A 39 13.23 20.99 -11.26
C LEU A 39 12.03 21.62 -10.56
N LEU A 40 11.24 20.80 -9.85
CA LEU A 40 10.06 21.28 -9.14
C LEU A 40 10.43 22.24 -8.01
N ARG A 41 11.56 21.99 -7.34
CA ARG A 41 12.07 22.83 -6.27
C ARG A 41 12.58 24.18 -6.76
N GLN A 42 13.28 24.21 -7.89
CA GLN A 42 13.73 25.45 -8.53
C GLN A 42 12.56 26.34 -8.95
N ALA A 43 11.46 25.73 -9.43
CA ALA A 43 10.26 26.47 -9.83
C ALA A 43 9.42 26.99 -8.65
N HIS A 44 9.51 26.35 -7.48
CA HIS A 44 8.62 26.59 -6.34
C HIS A 44 9.36 26.58 -5.00
N GLU A 45 10.24 27.56 -4.79
CA GLU A 45 10.90 27.74 -3.50
C GLU A 45 9.89 27.96 -2.35
N GLN A 46 10.25 27.42 -1.17
CA GLN A 46 9.55 27.60 0.11
C GLN A 46 8.07 27.19 0.16
N ARG A 47 7.76 25.96 -0.27
CA ARG A 47 6.44 25.35 -0.08
C ARG A 47 6.37 24.47 1.18
N SER A 48 5.18 24.41 1.78
CA SER A 48 4.89 23.60 2.96
C SER A 48 5.02 22.09 2.67
N TRP A 49 5.21 21.30 3.73
CA TRP A 49 5.24 19.85 3.62
C TRP A 49 3.97 19.28 3.00
N THR A 50 2.80 19.84 3.37
CA THR A 50 1.51 19.44 2.80
C THR A 50 1.48 19.58 1.28
N TRP A 51 2.03 20.67 0.74
CA TRP A 51 2.11 20.86 -0.71
C TRP A 51 3.04 19.82 -1.35
N TRP A 52 4.20 19.56 -0.76
CA TRP A 52 5.14 18.54 -1.25
C TRP A 52 4.52 17.15 -1.27
N LYS A 53 3.75 16.77 -0.23
CA LYS A 53 2.98 15.52 -0.22
C LYS A 53 2.05 15.44 -1.41
N THR A 54 1.28 16.49 -1.68
CA THR A 54 0.36 16.53 -2.83
C THR A 54 1.10 16.36 -4.15
N GLN A 55 2.27 16.99 -4.34
CA GLN A 55 3.05 16.83 -5.57
C GLN A 55 3.56 15.40 -5.77
N VAL A 56 4.08 14.78 -4.70
CA VAL A 56 4.52 13.37 -4.74
C VAL A 56 3.33 12.46 -5.08
N LEU A 57 2.17 12.69 -4.45
CA LEU A 57 0.96 11.92 -4.73
C LEU A 57 0.47 12.12 -6.17
N ASN A 58 0.50 13.34 -6.69
CA ASN A 58 0.10 13.61 -8.08
C ASN A 58 1.07 13.00 -9.10
N LYS A 59 2.37 12.91 -8.78
CA LYS A 59 3.36 12.36 -9.70
C LYS A 59 3.32 10.83 -9.74
N TRP A 60 3.18 10.16 -8.59
CA TRP A 60 3.34 8.69 -8.48
C TRP A 60 2.11 7.93 -7.96
N ALA A 61 1.07 8.63 -7.54
CA ALA A 61 -0.18 8.03 -7.06
C ALA A 61 -1.42 8.78 -7.62
N ASN A 62 -1.32 9.20 -8.89
CA ASN A 62 -2.41 9.85 -9.63
C ASN A 62 -3.57 8.87 -9.91
N ASP A 63 -4.67 9.41 -10.42
CA ASP A 63 -5.90 8.65 -10.66
C ASP A 63 -5.69 7.50 -11.65
N SER A 64 -4.86 7.68 -12.69
CA SER A 64 -4.51 6.61 -13.61
C SER A 64 -3.78 5.46 -12.91
N TRP A 65 -2.81 5.77 -12.04
CA TRP A 65 -2.12 4.76 -11.24
C TRP A 65 -3.09 4.06 -10.27
N ARG A 66 -3.96 4.82 -9.60
CA ARG A 66 -4.98 4.26 -8.68
C ARG A 66 -5.92 3.31 -9.40
N PHE A 67 -6.39 3.71 -10.58
CA PHE A 67 -7.22 2.88 -11.45
C PHE A 67 -6.49 1.60 -11.83
N ASN A 68 -5.24 1.69 -12.29
CA ASN A 68 -4.45 0.53 -12.69
C ASN A 68 -4.22 -0.45 -11.54
N ILE A 69 -3.88 0.03 -10.34
CA ILE A 69 -3.69 -0.82 -9.16
C ILE A 69 -5.00 -1.48 -8.73
N LYS A 70 -6.12 -0.72 -8.75
CA LYS A 70 -7.44 -1.26 -8.42
C LYS A 70 -7.84 -2.36 -9.41
N THR A 71 -7.72 -2.09 -10.71
CA THR A 71 -8.01 -3.05 -11.77
C THR A 71 -7.12 -4.30 -11.64
N ALA A 72 -5.82 -4.13 -11.42
CA ALA A 72 -4.93 -5.26 -11.21
C ALA A 72 -5.37 -6.12 -10.01
N PHE A 73 -5.77 -5.51 -8.89
CA PHE A 73 -6.27 -6.22 -7.73
C PHE A 73 -7.61 -6.95 -7.98
N GLU A 74 -8.51 -6.36 -8.76
CA GLU A 74 -9.84 -6.92 -9.02
C GLU A 74 -9.81 -8.10 -10.01
N TYR A 75 -8.93 -8.06 -11.01
CA TYR A 75 -8.92 -9.04 -12.10
C TYR A 75 -7.85 -10.12 -11.98
N GLU A 76 -6.79 -9.90 -11.19
CA GLU A 76 -5.73 -10.89 -11.05
C GLU A 76 -6.08 -11.94 -10.01
N LYS A 77 -6.39 -13.14 -10.50
CA LYS A 77 -6.63 -14.34 -9.69
C LYS A 77 -5.36 -15.15 -9.53
N LEU A 78 -5.29 -15.92 -8.45
CA LEU A 78 -4.21 -16.88 -8.24
C LEU A 78 -4.33 -18.01 -9.27
N ASN A 79 -3.29 -18.24 -10.06
CA ASN A 79 -3.20 -19.39 -10.94
C ASN A 79 -2.22 -20.41 -10.37
N SER A 80 -2.73 -21.55 -9.86
CA SER A 80 -1.91 -22.59 -9.23
C SER A 80 -0.90 -23.25 -10.17
N ALA A 81 -1.11 -23.21 -11.48
CA ALA A 81 -0.18 -23.75 -12.47
C ALA A 81 0.99 -22.79 -12.80
N ARG A 82 0.82 -21.48 -12.54
CA ARG A 82 1.78 -20.43 -12.94
C ARG A 82 2.43 -19.75 -11.75
N ASP A 83 1.67 -19.48 -10.69
CA ASP A 83 2.02 -18.54 -9.65
C ASP A 83 2.50 -19.25 -8.38
N ARG A 84 3.55 -18.69 -7.75
CA ARG A 84 3.94 -19.09 -6.39
C ARG A 84 3.08 -18.30 -5.39
N ALA A 85 2.42 -19.02 -4.48
CA ALA A 85 1.42 -18.45 -3.58
C ALA A 85 1.94 -17.27 -2.73
N LEU A 86 3.12 -17.38 -2.12
CA LEU A 86 3.65 -16.34 -1.23
C LEU A 86 3.99 -15.03 -1.96
N PRO A 87 4.81 -15.03 -3.05
CA PRO A 87 5.05 -13.81 -3.82
C PRO A 87 3.78 -13.15 -4.37
N TRP A 88 2.85 -13.97 -4.88
CA TRP A 88 1.57 -13.47 -5.39
C TRP A 88 0.76 -12.82 -4.27
N PHE A 89 0.67 -13.46 -3.10
CA PHE A 89 -0.03 -12.93 -1.94
C PHE A 89 0.56 -11.60 -1.47
N CYS A 90 1.88 -11.50 -1.34
CA CYS A 90 2.54 -10.24 -0.98
C CYS A 90 2.19 -9.13 -1.96
N GLN A 91 2.25 -9.42 -3.27
CA GLN A 91 1.90 -8.47 -4.31
C GLN A 91 0.41 -8.05 -4.24
N GLN A 92 -0.50 -8.98 -3.98
CA GLN A 92 -1.92 -8.70 -3.82
C GLN A 92 -2.24 -7.95 -2.52
N ASN A 93 -1.44 -8.14 -1.47
CA ASN A 93 -1.55 -7.40 -0.22
C ASN A 93 -1.05 -5.95 -0.34
N ASP A 94 0.00 -5.72 -1.13
CA ASP A 94 0.55 -4.38 -1.34
C ASP A 94 -0.42 -3.45 -2.09
N ARG A 95 -1.21 -3.98 -3.04
CA ARG A 95 -2.17 -3.19 -3.84
C ARG A 95 -3.23 -2.45 -3.01
N PRO A 96 -4.07 -3.12 -2.19
CA PRO A 96 -5.07 -2.45 -1.38
C PRO A 96 -4.43 -1.60 -0.27
N THR A 97 -3.28 -2.02 0.28
CA THR A 97 -2.53 -1.24 1.27
C THR A 97 -2.03 0.09 0.69
N ALA A 98 -1.65 0.09 -0.59
CA ALA A 98 -1.22 1.30 -1.27
C ALA A 98 -2.39 2.23 -1.67
N LEU A 99 -3.61 1.69 -1.81
CA LEU A 99 -4.83 2.46 -2.14
C LEU A 99 -5.55 3.01 -0.90
N TYR A 100 -5.56 2.26 0.20
CA TYR A 100 -6.38 2.52 1.38
C TYR A 100 -5.51 2.56 2.64
N THR A 101 -5.39 3.74 3.25
CA THR A 101 -4.58 3.95 4.46
C THR A 101 -5.24 3.51 5.77
N LYS A 102 -6.56 3.24 5.76
CA LYS A 102 -7.36 2.93 6.96
C LYS A 102 -8.28 1.72 6.76
N ILE A 103 -7.83 0.72 6.01
CA ILE A 103 -8.55 -0.55 5.88
C ILE A 103 -7.97 -1.56 6.86
N SER A 104 -8.82 -2.39 7.48
CA SER A 104 -8.32 -3.44 8.37
C SER A 104 -7.64 -4.55 7.58
N GLU A 105 -6.59 -5.12 8.15
CA GLU A 105 -5.88 -6.27 7.57
C GLU A 105 -6.84 -7.43 7.31
N PHE A 106 -7.78 -7.67 8.22
CA PHE A 106 -8.83 -8.68 8.04
C PHE A 106 -9.65 -8.47 6.76
N ILE A 107 -10.04 -7.23 6.45
CA ILE A 107 -10.79 -6.93 5.22
C ILE A 107 -9.90 -7.14 3.98
N ILE A 108 -8.63 -6.74 4.05
CA ILE A 108 -7.66 -7.00 2.96
C ILE A 108 -7.55 -8.51 2.71
N PHE A 109 -7.28 -9.30 3.76
CA PHE A 109 -7.13 -10.74 3.64
C PHE A 109 -8.39 -11.41 3.11
N ARG A 110 -9.58 -11.03 3.58
CA ARG A 110 -10.85 -11.57 3.04
C ARG A 110 -10.97 -11.28 1.54
N ARG A 111 -10.58 -10.09 1.08
CA ARG A 111 -10.64 -9.75 -0.35
C ARG A 111 -9.61 -10.53 -1.17
N ILE A 112 -8.40 -10.72 -0.66
CA ILE A 112 -7.37 -11.54 -1.33
C ILE A 112 -7.82 -13.01 -1.42
N MET A 113 -8.42 -13.55 -0.36
CA MET A 113 -8.94 -14.93 -0.35
C MET A 113 -9.97 -15.18 -1.46
N ARG A 114 -10.83 -14.21 -1.76
CA ARG A 114 -11.78 -14.30 -2.88
C ARG A 114 -11.08 -14.40 -4.24
N GLN A 115 -9.86 -13.87 -4.36
CA GLN A 115 -9.06 -13.97 -5.58
C GLN A 115 -8.32 -15.31 -5.72
N CYS A 116 -8.30 -16.15 -4.68
CA CYS A 116 -7.69 -17.48 -4.71
C CYS A 116 -8.58 -18.57 -5.34
N GLY A 117 -9.87 -18.28 -5.57
CA GLY A 117 -10.84 -19.25 -6.09
C GLY A 117 -11.50 -20.14 -5.01
N GLY A 118 -12.66 -20.69 -5.36
CA GLY A 118 -13.62 -21.29 -4.42
C GLY A 118 -13.10 -22.41 -3.53
N ASP A 119 -12.21 -23.29 -4.01
CA ASP A 119 -11.74 -24.43 -3.20
C ASP A 119 -10.92 -24.00 -1.97
N LEU A 120 -10.13 -22.94 -2.08
CA LEU A 120 -9.35 -22.36 -0.98
C LEU A 120 -10.23 -21.49 -0.05
N GLU A 121 -11.17 -20.74 -0.61
CA GLU A 121 -12.11 -19.93 0.18
C GLU A 121 -13.02 -20.84 1.04
N HIS A 122 -13.54 -21.93 0.46
CA HIS A 122 -14.36 -22.91 1.17
C HIS A 122 -13.56 -23.69 2.23
N SER A 123 -12.31 -24.08 1.95
CA SER A 123 -11.46 -24.80 2.91
C SER A 123 -11.12 -23.93 4.13
N VAL A 124 -10.83 -22.65 3.93
CA VAL A 124 -10.50 -21.72 5.03
C VAL A 124 -11.74 -21.28 5.80
N GLN A 125 -12.87 -21.04 5.13
CA GLN A 125 -14.13 -20.74 5.82
C GLN A 125 -14.64 -21.95 6.62
N GLY A 126 -14.51 -23.16 6.09
CA GLY A 126 -14.84 -24.40 6.81
C GLY A 126 -13.98 -24.61 8.06
N GLY A 127 -12.67 -24.36 7.97
CA GLY A 127 -11.76 -24.43 9.13
C GLY A 127 -12.03 -23.39 10.22
N LEU A 128 -12.49 -22.19 9.84
CA LEU A 128 -12.87 -21.14 10.80
C LEU A 128 -14.22 -21.44 11.47
N LEU A 129 -15.20 -21.98 10.74
CA LEU A 129 -16.49 -22.39 11.29
C LEU A 129 -16.35 -23.55 12.29
N ASN A 130 -15.49 -24.54 11.99
CA ASN A 130 -15.23 -25.66 12.88
C ASN A 130 -14.57 -25.25 14.21
N ASN A 131 -13.66 -24.27 14.18
CA ASN A 131 -13.04 -23.73 15.40
C ASN A 131 -14.02 -22.93 16.28
N HIS A 132 -15.05 -22.32 15.68
CA HIS A 132 -16.11 -21.63 16.44
C HIS A 132 -17.12 -22.60 17.05
N GLN A 133 -17.41 -23.74 16.41
CA GLN A 133 -18.27 -24.78 16.98
C GLN A 133 -17.60 -25.55 18.13
N GLN A 134 -16.29 -25.81 18.06
CA GLN A 134 -15.56 -26.45 19.16
C GLN A 134 -15.51 -25.61 20.44
N LYS A 135 -15.57 -24.28 20.35
CA LYS A 135 -15.63 -23.40 21.53
C LYS A 135 -17.02 -23.34 22.19
N ILE A 136 -18.08 -23.72 21.49
CA ILE A 136 -19.45 -23.72 22.04
C ILE A 136 -19.78 -25.07 22.70
N LEU A 137 -19.11 -26.15 22.29
CA LEU A 137 -19.29 -27.50 22.84
C LEU A 137 -18.33 -27.84 24.00
N SER A 138 -17.51 -26.87 24.44
CA SER A 138 -16.56 -27.01 25.55
C SER A 138 -16.95 -26.21 26.80
N ILE A 139 -18.23 -25.85 26.94
CA ILE A 139 -18.86 -25.36 28.19
C ILE A 139 -19.90 -26.40 28.58
#